data_AF-A0A645I4Z2-F1
#
_entry.id   AF-A0A645I4Z2-F1
#
_cell.length_a   1.000
_cell.length_b   1.000
_cell.length_c   1.000
_cell.angle_alpha   90.00
_cell.angle_beta   90.00
_cell.angle_gamma   90.00
#
_symmetry.space_group_name_H-M   'P 1'
#
loop_
_entity.id
_entity.type
_entity.pdbx_description
1 polymer ?
#
loop_
_entity_poly.entity_id
_entity_poly.type
_entity_poly.pdbx_seq_one_letter_code
_entity_poly.pdbx_strand_id
1 'polypeptide(L)'
;MDEKRHQQFQEKGEVDFSYVLPDGNRFRVNFFRQSNSIAAVIRLIAKDIPTFEQLNLPSVMADLAMLPRGLVLVTGPTGSGKSTTLAAMIDNINRKRREHIITLEDPI
;
A
#
# COMPACT_ATOMS: atom_id res chain seq x y z
N MET A 1 0.47 -0.18 -21.08
CA MET A 1 -0.53 0.56 -20.28
C MET A 1 -1.87 0.07 -20.76
N ASP A 2 -2.75 -0.39 -19.86
CA ASP A 2 -4.09 -0.85 -20.24
C ASP A 2 -4.91 0.30 -20.84
N GLU A 3 -5.85 0.02 -21.76
CA GLU A 3 -6.62 1.02 -22.51
C GLU A 3 -7.36 1.98 -21.56
N LYS A 4 -7.93 1.45 -20.47
CA LYS A 4 -8.59 2.25 -19.43
C LYS A 4 -7.65 3.24 -18.75
N ARG A 5 -6.41 2.82 -18.46
CA ARG A 5 -5.40 3.67 -17.81
C ARG A 5 -4.89 4.74 -18.76
N HIS A 6 -4.76 4.39 -20.04
CA HIS A 6 -4.42 5.36 -21.08
C HIS A 6 -5.50 6.42 -21.20
N GLN A 7 -6.77 6.02 -21.27
CA GLN A 7 -7.90 6.94 -21.30
C GLN A 7 -7.93 7.84 -20.07
N GLN A 8 -7.78 7.29 -18.87
CA GLN A 8 -7.71 8.06 -17.62
C GLN A 8 -6.59 9.11 -17.65
N PHE A 9 -5.41 8.74 -18.14
CA PHE A 9 -4.29 9.67 -18.30
C PHE A 9 -4.59 10.79 -19.30
N GLN A 10 -5.26 10.48 -20.42
CA GLN A 10 -5.65 11.50 -21.39
C GLN A 10 -6.69 12.48 -20.83
N GLU A 11 -7.64 11.98 -20.03
CA GLU A 11 -8.71 12.80 -19.43
C GLU A 11 -8.23 13.63 -18.23
N LYS A 12 -7.46 13.03 -17.31
CA LYS A 12 -7.07 13.64 -16.03
C LYS A 12 -5.67 14.25 -16.03
N GLY A 13 -4.84 13.90 -17.02
CA GLY A 13 -3.43 14.30 -17.06
C GLY A 13 -2.52 13.53 -16.10
N GLU A 14 -3.07 12.59 -15.32
CA GLU A 14 -2.34 11.71 -14.40
C GLU A 14 -2.99 10.33 -14.30
N VAL A 15 -2.20 9.33 -13.92
CA VAL A 15 -2.67 7.97 -13.59
C VAL A 15 -1.72 7.28 -12.62
N ASP A 16 -2.28 6.71 -11.55
CA ASP A 16 -1.60 5.81 -10.62
C ASP A 16 -1.88 4.36 -10.98
N PHE A 17 -0.86 3.50 -10.90
CA PHE A 17 -1.04 2.06 -10.96
C PHE A 17 0.13 1.29 -10.35
N SER A 18 -0.12 0.01 -10.07
CA SER A 18 0.93 -0.93 -9.67
C SER A 18 1.40 -1.77 -10.86
N TYR A 19 2.70 -2.01 -10.91
CA TYR A 19 3.39 -2.81 -11.91
C TYR A 19 4.29 -3.85 -11.25
N VAL A 20 4.29 -5.07 -11.77
CA VAL A 20 5.05 -6.20 -11.20
C VAL A 20 6.07 -6.66 -12.24
N LEU A 21 7.33 -6.72 -11.84
CA LEU A 21 8.41 -7.28 -12.67
C LEU A 21 8.42 -8.82 -12.60
N PRO A 22 9.03 -9.50 -13.59
CA PRO A 22 9.11 -10.97 -13.61
C PRO A 22 9.80 -11.59 -12.37
N ASP A 23 10.68 -10.85 -11.70
CA ASP A 23 11.36 -11.26 -10.46
C ASP A 23 10.48 -11.12 -9.20
N GLY A 24 9.25 -10.63 -9.36
CA GLY A 24 8.27 -10.41 -8.31
C GLY A 24 8.36 -9.04 -7.62
N ASN A 25 9.28 -8.16 -8.03
CA ASN A 25 9.33 -6.80 -7.49
C ASN A 25 8.12 -5.98 -7.94
N ARG A 26 7.48 -5.32 -6.99
CA ARG A 26 6.28 -4.51 -7.22
C ARG A 26 6.62 -3.03 -7.15
N PHE A 27 6.04 -2.24 -8.03
CA PHE A 27 6.25 -0.81 -8.11
C PHE A 27 4.92 -0.09 -8.16
N ARG A 28 4.81 1.01 -7.42
CA ARG A 28 3.76 2.01 -7.63
C ARG A 28 4.27 3.07 -8.59
N VAL A 29 3.59 3.21 -9.71
CA VAL A 29 3.91 4.15 -10.78
C VAL A 29 2.82 5.20 -10.83
N ASN A 30 3.21 6.47 -10.76
CA ASN A 30 2.34 7.60 -11.06
C ASN A 30 2.93 8.30 -12.30
N PHE A 31 2.16 8.32 -13.39
CA PHE A 31 2.46 9.13 -14.57
C PHE A 31 1.65 10.42 -14.50
N PHE A 32 2.26 11.55 -14.86
CA PHE A 32 1.61 12.86 -14.82
C PHE A 32 2.20 13.80 -15.87
N ARG A 33 1.47 14.86 -16.22
CA ARG A 33 1.95 15.93 -17.12
C ARG A 33 2.66 17.02 -16.32
N GLN A 34 3.84 17.44 -16.79
CA GLN A 34 4.61 18.54 -16.21
C GLN A 34 5.20 19.41 -17.32
N SER A 35 4.85 20.70 -17.35
CA SER A 35 5.38 21.70 -18.30
C SER A 35 5.53 21.19 -19.74
N ASN A 36 4.43 20.72 -20.34
CA ASN A 36 4.37 20.13 -21.69
C ASN A 36 5.11 18.79 -21.90
N SER A 37 5.64 18.18 -20.84
CA SER A 37 6.24 16.84 -20.88
C SER A 37 5.41 15.84 -20.07
N ILE A 38 5.68 14.55 -20.28
CA ILE A 38 5.17 13.47 -19.43
C ILE A 38 6.30 13.11 -18.45
N ALA A 39 5.98 13.10 -17.16
CA ALA A 39 6.87 12.70 -16.09
C ALA A 39 6.30 11.46 -15.37
N ALA A 40 7.16 10.77 -14.62
CA ALA A 40 6.76 9.62 -13.83
C ALA A 40 7.48 9.59 -12.48
N VAL A 41 6.76 9.19 -11.43
CA VAL A 41 7.32 8.79 -10.15
C VAL A 41 7.14 7.28 -10.01
N ILE A 42 8.24 6.57 -9.80
CA ILE A 42 8.27 5.11 -9.65
C ILE A 42 8.81 4.80 -8.26
N ARG A 43 7.99 4.15 -7.42
CA ARG A 43 8.33 3.79 -6.05
C ARG A 43 8.31 2.27 -5.89
N LEU A 44 9.40 1.70 -5.38
CA LEU A 44 9.46 0.30 -5.01
C LEU A 44 8.48 0.02 -3.86
N ILE A 45 7.67 -1.01 -4.00
CA ILE A 45 6.84 -1.57 -2.93
C ILE A 45 7.64 -2.72 -2.32
N ALA A 46 7.88 -2.66 -1.00
CA ALA A 46 8.63 -3.69 -0.30
C ALA A 46 7.96 -5.07 -0.49
N LYS A 47 8.77 -6.08 -0.82
CA LYS A 47 8.31 -7.46 -1.00
C LYS A 47 7.93 -8.10 0.33
N ASP A 48 8.74 -7.83 1.35
CA ASP A 48 8.57 -8.40 2.68
C ASP A 48 7.81 -7.41 3.57
N ILE A 49 6.78 -7.92 4.24
CA ILE A 49 6.05 -7.17 5.27
C ILE A 49 6.90 -7.21 6.55
N PRO A 50 7.35 -6.07 7.07
CA PRO A 50 8.16 -6.06 8.29
C PRO A 50 7.33 -6.48 9.51
N THR A 51 7.97 -7.14 10.46
CA THR A 51 7.33 -7.52 11.73
C THR A 51 7.19 -6.32 12.67
N PHE A 52 6.38 -6.47 13.73
CA PHE A 52 6.22 -5.43 14.75
C PHE A 52 7.57 -5.08 15.40
N GLU A 53 8.41 -6.07 15.64
CA GLU A 53 9.74 -5.92 16.24
C GLU A 53 10.67 -5.16 15.30
N GLN A 54 10.67 -5.48 14.01
CA GLN A 54 11.47 -4.77 13.00
C GLN A 54 11.06 -3.30 12.86
N LEU A 55 9.77 -2.99 13.06
CA LEU A 55 9.25 -1.63 13.06
C LEU A 55 9.41 -0.91 14.41
N ASN A 56 9.90 -1.59 15.46
CA ASN A 56 9.92 -1.10 16.84
C ASN A 56 8.56 -0.54 17.29
N LEU A 57 7.47 -1.19 16.88
CA LEU A 57 6.14 -0.76 17.26
C LEU A 57 5.85 -1.14 18.73
N PRO A 58 5.16 -0.27 19.49
CA PRO A 58 4.69 -0.61 20.83
C PRO A 58 3.83 -1.88 20.82
N SER A 59 3.94 -2.71 21.86
CA SER A 59 3.20 -3.98 21.97
C SER A 59 1.69 -3.81 21.85
N VAL A 60 1.15 -2.67 22.31
CA VAL A 60 -0.28 -2.32 22.19
C VAL A 60 -0.78 -2.35 20.75
N MET A 61 0.08 -2.12 19.75
CA MET A 61 -0.30 -2.19 18.34
C MET A 61 -0.66 -3.63 17.92
N ALA A 62 0.02 -4.64 18.49
CA ALA A 62 -0.32 -6.04 18.26
C ALA A 62 -1.64 -6.41 18.95
N ASP A 63 -1.90 -5.87 20.13
CA ASP A 63 -3.17 -6.06 20.84
C ASP A 63 -4.35 -5.46 20.06
N LEU A 64 -4.18 -4.26 19.49
CA LEU A 64 -5.18 -3.63 18.62
C LEU A 64 -5.51 -4.48 17.39
N ALA A 65 -4.51 -5.14 16.79
CA ALA A 65 -4.72 -6.05 15.67
C ALA A 65 -5.52 -7.31 16.06
N MET A 66 -5.53 -7.69 17.35
CA MET A 66 -6.21 -8.88 17.85
C MET A 66 -7.61 -8.61 18.40
N LEU A 67 -8.11 -7.37 18.33
CA LEU A 67 -9.48 -7.06 18.72
C LEU A 67 -10.48 -7.90 17.91
N PRO A 68 -11.50 -8.51 18.54
CA PRO A 68 -12.45 -9.37 17.84
C PRO A 68 -13.41 -8.59 16.94
N ARG A 69 -13.59 -7.29 17.22
CA ARG A 69 -14.44 -6.35 16.47
C ARG A 69 -14.08 -4.91 16.82
N GLY A 70 -14.38 -3.97 15.94
CA GLY A 70 -14.19 -2.54 16.19
C GLY A 70 -13.64 -1.80 14.97
N LEU A 71 -13.32 -0.53 15.15
CA LEU A 71 -12.67 0.31 14.15
C LEU A 71 -11.31 0.77 14.68
N VAL A 72 -10.24 0.44 13.95
CA VAL A 72 -8.89 0.94 14.23
C VAL A 72 -8.49 1.90 13.13
N LEU A 73 -8.07 3.11 13.51
CA LEU A 73 -7.64 4.16 12.58
C LEU A 73 -6.14 4.37 12.70
N VAL A 74 -5.40 4.16 11.62
CA VAL A 74 -3.97 4.46 11.52
C VAL A 74 -3.81 5.77 10.75
N THR A 75 -3.39 6.82 11.44
CA THR A 75 -3.34 8.20 10.91
C THR A 75 -1.92 8.74 10.88
N GLY A 76 -1.72 9.87 10.20
CA GLY A 76 -0.41 10.52 10.01
C GLY A 76 -0.19 11.09 8.61
N PRO A 77 0.83 11.94 8.40
CA PRO A 77 1.12 12.56 7.11
C PRO A 77 1.62 11.55 6.06
N THR A 78 1.70 11.97 4.79
CA THR A 78 2.28 11.14 3.73
C THR A 78 3.73 10.77 4.07
N GLY A 79 4.10 9.50 3.86
CA GLY A 79 5.43 8.99 4.17
C GLY A 79 5.68 8.60 5.63
N SER A 80 4.71 8.76 6.54
CA SER A 80 4.87 8.44 7.97
C SER A 80 4.81 6.94 8.32
N GLY A 81 4.81 6.04 7.33
CA GLY A 81 4.77 4.58 7.57
C GLY A 81 3.39 3.97 7.81
N LYS A 82 2.28 4.69 7.62
CA LYS A 82 0.91 4.17 7.86
C LYS A 82 0.63 2.83 7.16
N SER A 83 0.87 2.76 5.86
CA SER A 83 0.64 1.54 5.07
C SER A 83 1.51 0.39 5.55
N THR A 84 2.75 0.67 5.94
CA THR A 84 3.69 -0.33 6.49
C THR A 84 3.20 -0.87 7.84
N THR A 85 2.72 0.01 8.73
CA THR A 85 2.13 -0.38 10.01
C THR A 85 0.85 -1.19 9.81
N LEU A 86 -0.05 -0.76 8.92
CA LEU A 86 -1.26 -1.51 8.60
C LEU A 86 -0.95 -2.89 8.02
N ALA A 87 0.03 -2.99 7.11
CA ALA A 87 0.46 -4.26 6.55
C ALA A 87 0.98 -5.22 7.64
N ALA A 88 1.79 -4.72 8.58
CA ALA A 88 2.26 -5.51 9.72
C ALA A 88 1.10 -6.00 10.61
N MET A 89 0.12 -5.13 10.88
CA MET A 89 -1.08 -5.49 11.64
C MET A 89 -1.91 -6.58 10.95
N ILE A 90 -2.16 -6.42 9.65
CA ILE A 90 -2.90 -7.40 8.83
C ILE A 90 -2.13 -8.73 8.76
N ASP A 91 -0.81 -8.71 8.60
CA ASP A 91 0.00 -9.93 8.59
C ASP A 91 -0.04 -10.67 9.94
N ASN A 92 -0.03 -9.94 11.07
CA ASN A 92 -0.19 -10.56 12.38
C ASN A 92 -1.57 -11.20 12.58
N ILE A 93 -2.64 -10.60 12.03
CA ILE A 93 -3.97 -11.23 11.98
C ILE A 93 -3.90 -12.50 11.13
N ASN A 94 -3.36 -12.42 9.92
CA ASN A 94 -3.25 -13.52 8.96
C ASN A 94 -2.49 -14.73 9.52
N ARG A 95 -1.45 -14.49 10.34
CA ARG A 95 -0.67 -15.56 10.98
C ARG A 95 -1.35 -16.21 12.19
N LYS A 96 -2.24 -15.49 12.88
CA LYS A 96 -2.77 -15.91 14.20
C LYS A 96 -4.26 -16.27 14.20
N ARG A 97 -5.03 -15.85 13.19
CA ARG A 97 -6.49 -16.04 13.11
C ARG A 97 -6.86 -16.76 11.82
N ARG A 98 -7.85 -17.66 11.92
CA ARG A 98 -8.46 -18.34 10.76
C ARG A 98 -9.73 -17.59 10.36
N GLU A 99 -9.54 -16.42 9.75
CA GLU A 99 -10.62 -15.50 9.39
C GLU A 99 -10.46 -14.99 7.96
N HIS A 100 -11.47 -14.27 7.47
CA HIS A 100 -11.47 -13.72 6.12
C HIS A 100 -11.09 -12.24 6.14
N ILE A 101 -9.94 -11.91 5.54
CA ILE A 101 -9.43 -10.53 5.43
C ILE A 101 -9.77 -10.00 4.03
N ILE A 102 -10.39 -8.83 3.97
CA ILE A 102 -10.68 -8.13 2.72
C ILE A 102 -9.99 -6.76 2.77
N THR A 103 -9.18 -6.43 1.76
CA THR A 103 -8.61 -5.08 1.58
C THR A 103 -9.20 -4.43 0.34
N LEU A 104 -9.39 -3.11 0.42
CA LEU A 104 -9.81 -2.26 -0.69
C LEU A 104 -8.79 -1.12 -0.78
N GLU A 105 -7.96 -1.15 -1.82
CA GLU A 105 -6.82 -0.25 -2.00
C GLU A 105 -6.77 0.30 -3.43
N ASP A 106 -6.24 1.52 -3.58
CA ASP A 106 -6.09 2.20 -4.87
C ASP A 106 -4.72 2.92 -4.96
N PRO A 107 -3.70 2.32 -5.57
CA PRO A 107 -3.55 0.91 -5.97
C PRO A 107 -3.00 0.04 -4.82
N ILE A 108 -3.09 -1.29 -4.97
CA ILE A 108 -2.43 -2.29 -4.10
C ILE A 108 -0.92 -2.25 -4.29
#